data_AF-A0A1V5PK44-F1
#
_entry.id   AF-A0A1V5PK44-F1
#
_cell.length_a   1.000
_cell.length_b   1.000
_cell.length_c   1.000
_cell.angle_alpha   90.00
_cell.angle_beta   90.00
_cell.angle_gamma   90.00
#
_symmetry.space_group_name_H-M   'P 1'
#
loop_
_entity.id
_entity.type
_entity.pdbx_description
1 polymer ?
#
loop_
_entity_poly.entity_id
_entity_poly.type
_entity_poly.pdbx_seq_one_letter_code
_entity_poly.pdbx_strand_id
1 'polypeptide(L)'
;MMQIGLLWYDNGNSELPLKVSQAVKRYRERFGVEPNVCYVPPENLPEGEQQVAGVAVRASSRILRHHLWVGQEQLTHENLAA
;
A
#
# COMPACT_ATOMS: atom_id res chain seq x y z
N MET A 1 12.87 3.03 -4.50
CA MET A 1 12.38 1.82 -5.21
C MET A 1 12.16 0.70 -4.20
N MET A 2 10.96 0.09 -4.14
CA MET A 2 10.67 -1.03 -3.24
C MET A 2 11.57 -2.24 -3.53
N GLN A 3 12.19 -2.81 -2.48
CA GLN A 3 13.01 -4.03 -2.59
C GLN A 3 12.22 -5.30 -2.30
N ILE A 4 11.27 -5.23 -1.36
CA ILE A 4 10.42 -6.35 -0.93
C ILE A 4 8.99 -5.84 -0.79
N GLY A 5 8.04 -6.56 -1.39
CA GLY A 5 6.62 -6.24 -1.30
C GLY A 5 5.72 -7.47 -1.34
N LEU A 6 4.54 -7.32 -0.77
CA LEU A 6 3.40 -8.24 -0.88
C LEU A 6 2.45 -7.70 -1.93
N LEU A 7 2.26 -8.44 -3.03
CA LEU A 7 1.12 -8.25 -3.90
C LEU A 7 -0.09 -8.94 -3.26
N TRP A 8 -1.07 -8.15 -2.85
CA TRP A 8 -2.29 -8.59 -2.20
C TRP A 8 -3.45 -8.47 -3.18
N TYR A 9 -4.25 -9.54 -3.32
CA TYR A 9 -5.44 -9.55 -4.16
C TYR A 9 -6.69 -9.59 -3.28
N ASP A 10 -7.62 -8.66 -3.53
CA ASP A 10 -8.90 -8.57 -2.84
C ASP A 10 -9.98 -7.96 -3.75
N ASN A 11 -10.85 -8.83 -4.25
CA ASN A 11 -12.03 -8.48 -5.05
C ASN A 11 -13.33 -8.34 -4.23
N GLY A 12 -13.24 -8.35 -2.89
CA GLY A 12 -14.37 -8.09 -2.01
C GLY A 12 -14.85 -6.64 -2.10
N ASN A 13 -16.03 -6.37 -1.54
CA ASN A 13 -16.65 -5.05 -1.55
C ASN A 13 -16.25 -4.16 -0.36
N SER A 14 -15.22 -4.58 0.39
CA SER A 14 -14.72 -3.81 1.54
C SER A 14 -14.15 -2.46 1.13
N GLU A 15 -14.28 -1.47 2.00
CA GLU A 15 -13.68 -0.15 1.79
C GLU A 15 -12.16 -0.22 1.81
N LEU A 16 -11.51 0.70 1.09
CA LEU A 16 -10.06 0.73 0.94
C LEU A 16 -9.30 0.67 2.30
N PRO A 17 -9.69 1.41 3.35
CA PRO A 17 -8.98 1.36 4.62
C PRO A 17 -8.91 -0.02 5.24
N LEU A 18 -9.98 -0.80 5.12
CA LEU A 18 -10.03 -2.18 5.64
C LEU A 18 -9.12 -3.09 4.82
N LYS A 19 -9.15 -2.98 3.49
CA LYS A 19 -8.29 -3.77 2.59
C LYS A 19 -6.81 -3.51 2.84
N VAL A 20 -6.44 -2.25 2.99
CA VAL A 20 -5.06 -1.85 3.32
C VAL A 20 -4.64 -2.40 4.68
N SER A 21 -5.50 -2.28 5.71
CA SER A 21 -5.21 -2.80 7.04
C SER A 21 -4.98 -4.32 7.04
N GLN A 22 -5.76 -5.08 6.27
CA GLN A 22 -5.59 -6.52 6.11
C GLN A 22 -4.29 -6.87 5.36
N ALA A 23 -3.98 -6.14 4.28
CA ALA A 23 -2.76 -6.33 3.52
C ALA A 23 -1.50 -6.02 4.36
N VAL A 24 -1.53 -4.94 5.16
CA VAL A 24 -0.47 -4.58 6.12
C VAL A 24 -0.30 -5.66 7.18
N LYS A 25 -1.39 -6.14 7.79
CA LYS A 25 -1.33 -7.26 8.73
C LYS A 25 -0.67 -8.48 8.10
N ARG A 26 -1.09 -8.85 6.88
CA ARG A 26 -0.56 -10.01 6.18
C ARG A 26 0.91 -9.85 5.79
N TYR A 27 1.34 -8.64 5.44
CA TYR A 27 2.74 -8.32 5.20
C TYR A 27 3.58 -8.57 6.46
N ARG A 28 3.15 -8.05 7.62
CA ARG A 28 3.83 -8.26 8.91
C ARG A 28 3.94 -9.73 9.26
N GLU A 29 2.86 -10.49 9.12
CA GLU A 29 2.86 -11.95 9.36
C GLU A 29 3.84 -12.70 8.46
N ARG A 30 3.99 -12.26 7.19
CA ARG A 30 4.85 -12.93 6.21
C ARG A 30 6.32 -12.57 6.35
N PHE A 31 6.64 -11.31 6.64
CA PHE A 31 8.01 -10.80 6.58
C PHE A 31 8.60 -10.43 7.95
N GLY A 32 7.79 -10.38 9.00
CA GLY A 32 8.24 -10.03 10.36
C GLY A 32 8.66 -8.58 10.55
N VAL A 33 8.37 -7.71 9.58
CA VAL A 33 8.75 -6.28 9.57
C VAL A 33 7.58 -5.40 9.17
N GLU A 34 7.65 -4.13 9.55
CA GLU A 34 6.64 -3.12 9.25
C GLU A 34 6.77 -2.60 7.80
N PRO A 35 5.69 -2.56 7.01
CA PRO A 35 5.67 -1.82 5.76
C PRO A 35 5.55 -0.31 6.04
N ASN A 36 5.92 0.53 5.08
CA ASN A 36 5.72 1.98 5.16
C ASN A 36 4.90 2.57 4.00
N VAL A 37 4.62 1.78 2.96
CA VAL A 37 3.83 2.23 1.80
C VAL A 37 2.96 1.12 1.21
N CYS A 38 1.83 1.50 0.64
CA CYS A 38 0.90 0.66 -0.10
C CYS A 38 0.49 1.36 -1.40
N TYR A 39 0.71 0.70 -2.53
CA TYR A 39 0.23 1.18 -3.83
C TYR A 39 -1.11 0.57 -4.19
N VAL A 40 -2.02 1.41 -4.68
CA VAL A 40 -3.40 1.06 -5.05
C VAL A 40 -3.73 1.53 -6.48
N PRO A 41 -4.76 0.96 -7.13
CA PRO A 41 -5.27 1.48 -8.39
C PRO A 41 -5.80 2.92 -8.22
N PRO A 42 -5.64 3.81 -9.22
CA PRO A 42 -6.10 5.21 -9.10
C PRO A 42 -7.60 5.35 -8.85
N GLU A 43 -8.41 4.39 -9.31
CA GLU A 43 -9.87 4.35 -9.05
C GLU A 43 -10.22 4.20 -7.56
N ASN A 44 -9.30 3.69 -6.74
CA ASN A 44 -9.47 3.55 -5.31
C ASN A 44 -9.02 4.79 -4.52
N LEU A 45 -8.21 5.68 -5.12
CA LEU A 45 -7.65 6.85 -4.45
C LEU A 45 -7.52 8.05 -5.41
N PRO A 46 -8.63 8.77 -5.68
CA PRO A 46 -8.63 9.90 -6.61
C PRO A 46 -7.78 11.08 -6.14
N GLU A 47 -7.63 11.25 -4.82
CA GLU A 47 -6.89 12.37 -4.20
C GLU A 47 -5.37 12.15 -4.18
N GLY A 48 -4.87 11.03 -4.71
CA GLY A 48 -3.45 10.76 -4.96
C GLY A 48 -2.72 10.05 -3.81
N GLU A 49 -2.81 10.57 -2.58
CA GLU A 49 -2.12 10.01 -1.40
C GLU A 49 -2.91 10.20 -0.10
N GLN A 50 -2.88 9.19 0.78
CA GLN A 50 -3.45 9.29 2.14
C GLN A 50 -2.75 8.35 3.13
N GLN A 51 -2.88 8.64 4.44
CA GLN A 51 -2.38 7.76 5.50
C GLN A 51 -3.44 6.76 5.94
N VAL A 52 -3.12 5.46 5.90
CA VAL A 52 -4.02 4.38 6.35
C VAL A 52 -3.22 3.32 7.08
N ALA A 53 -3.69 2.87 8.24
CA ALA A 53 -3.07 1.79 9.01
C ALA A 53 -1.56 1.98 9.30
N GLY A 54 -1.11 3.25 9.37
CA GLY A 54 0.29 3.60 9.61
C GLY A 54 1.19 3.56 8.37
N VAL A 55 0.65 3.37 7.17
CA VAL A 55 1.40 3.41 5.91
C VAL A 55 0.88 4.51 4.97
N ALA A 56 1.78 5.01 4.12
CA ALA A 56 1.41 5.88 3.01
C ALA A 56 0.72 5.08 1.91
N VAL A 57 -0.51 5.46 1.55
CA VAL A 57 -1.25 4.84 0.45
C VAL A 57 -1.19 5.75 -0.75
N ARG A 58 -0.65 5.25 -1.88
CA ARG A 58 -0.41 6.02 -3.10
C ARG A 58 -1.10 5.40 -4.30
N ALA A 59 -1.74 6.23 -5.12
CA ALA A 59 -2.28 5.80 -6.39
C ALA A 59 -1.14 5.50 -7.39
N SER A 60 -1.24 4.39 -8.12
CA SER A 60 -0.33 4.06 -9.20
C SER A 60 -1.03 3.33 -10.33
N SER A 61 -0.92 3.86 -11.55
CA SER A 61 -1.48 3.25 -12.76
C SER A 61 -0.86 1.90 -13.14
N ARG A 62 0.23 1.51 -12.45
CA ARG A 62 0.89 0.20 -12.64
C ARG A 62 0.24 -0.92 -11.82
N ILE A 63 -0.68 -0.57 -10.91
CA ILE A 63 -1.39 -1.55 -10.08
C ILE A 63 -2.70 -1.93 -10.75
N LEU A 64 -2.90 -3.22 -10.95
CA LEU A 64 -4.13 -3.77 -11.53
C LEU A 64 -5.30 -3.64 -10.54
N ARG A 65 -6.53 -3.57 -11.06
CA ARG A 65 -7.75 -3.59 -10.23
C ARG A 65 -7.72 -4.75 -9.25
N HIS A 66 -8.29 -4.51 -8.06
CA HIS A 66 -8.33 -5.47 -6.95
C HIS A 66 -6.96 -5.88 -6.38
N HIS A 67 -5.86 -5.29 -6.85
CA HIS A 67 -4.53 -5.53 -6.30
C HIS A 67 -4.07 -4.36 -5.46
N LEU A 68 -3.37 -4.67 -4.38
CA LEU A 68 -2.64 -3.73 -3.55
C LEU A 68 -1.19 -4.20 -3.50
N TRP A 69 -0.23 -3.28 -3.53
CA TRP A 69 1.18 -3.61 -3.37
C TRP A 69 1.75 -2.95 -2.12
N VAL A 70 1.88 -3.74 -1.04
CA VAL A 70 2.36 -3.28 0.26
C VAL A 70 3.84 -3.60 0.40
N GLY A 71 4.64 -2.66 0.88
CA GLY A 71 6.07 -2.89 1.03
C GLY A 71 6.80 -1.84 1.84
N GLN A 72 8.13 -1.92 1.75
CA GLN A 72 9.03 -0.92 2.29
C GLN A 72 9.71 -0.17 1.15
N GLU A 73 9.56 1.14 1.16
CA GLU A 73 10.44 2.04 0.45
C GLU A 73 11.55 2.53 1.36
N GLN A 74 12.75 2.69 0.80
CA GLN A 74 13.78 3.45 1.49
C GLN A 74 13.26 4.88 1.66
N LEU A 75 13.21 5.35 2.91
CA LEU A 75 12.94 6.75 3.21
C LEU A 75 14.14 7.56 2.73
N THR A 76 14.08 8.04 1.49
CA THR A 76 15.00 9.07 0.98
C THR A 76 14.49 10.44 1.43
N HIS A 77 15.39 11.42 1.52
CA HIS A 77 15.04 12.81 1.90
C HIS A 77 13.90 13.42 1.05
N GLU A 78 13.71 12.92 -0.18
CA GLU A 78 12.64 13.30 -1.11
C GLU A 78 11.25 12.83 -0.66
N ASN A 79 11.15 11.70 0.03
CA ASN A 79 9.88 11.10 0.49
C ASN A 79 9.34 11.73 1.79
N LEU A 80 10.12 12.60 2.45
CA LEU A 80 9.72 13.33 3.66
C LEU A 80 9.18 14.73 3.37
N ALA A 81 9.26 15.19 2.12
CA ALA A 81 8.92 16.55 1.71
C ALA A 81 7.68 16.64 0.80
N ALA A 82 7.05 15.50 0.49
CA ALA A 82 5.79 15.40 -0.26
C ALA A 82 4.67 14.92 0.68
#